data_AF-A0A1L3J8H3-F1
#
_entry.id   AF-A0A1L3J8H3-F1
#
_cell.length_a   1.000
_cell.length_b   1.000
_cell.length_c   1.000
_cell.angle_alpha   90.00
_cell.angle_beta   90.00
_cell.angle_gamma   90.00
#
_symmetry.space_group_name_H-M   'P 1'
#
loop_
_entity.id
_entity.type
_entity.pdbx_description
1 polymer ?
#
loop_
_entity_poly.entity_id
_entity_poly.type
_entity_poly.pdbx_seq_one_letter_code
_entity_poly.pdbx_strand_id
1 'polypeptide(L)' 'MFLKLGVKILFIVVEVFLGFYSIAMSDSLLVKFLFFAVTAAIIAFLMVKFINKILPVEKDSMSLYSEEEN' A
#
# COMPACT_ATOMS: atom_id res chain seq x y z
N MET A 1 -15.14 -11.75 -4.86
CA MET A 1 -14.82 -10.30 -5.02
C MET A 1 -15.11 -9.46 -3.77
N PHE A 2 -16.10 -9.82 -2.94
CA PHE A 2 -16.44 -9.08 -1.70
C PHE A 2 -15.41 -9.16 -0.57
N LEU A 3 -14.82 -10.33 -0.32
CA LEU A 3 -13.83 -10.50 0.76
C LEU A 3 -12.57 -9.63 0.56
N LYS A 4 -12.14 -9.44 -0.69
CA LYS A 4 -11.00 -8.56 -1.03
C LYS A 4 -11.30 -7.08 -0.73
N LEU A 5 -12.56 -6.68 -0.87
CA LEU A 5 -13.02 -5.33 -0.57
C LEU A 5 -13.20 -5.15 0.95
N GLY A 6 -13.80 -6.15 1.62
CA GLY A 6 -13.99 -6.16 3.08
C GLY A 6 -12.68 -6.00 3.85
N VAL A 7 -11.62 -6.72 3.45
CA VAL A 7 -10.28 -6.60 4.08
C VAL A 7 -9.70 -5.19 3.92
N LYS A 8 -9.91 -4.53 2.78
CA LYS A 8 -9.47 -3.14 2.57
C LYS A 8 -10.20 -2.16 3.48
N ILE A 9 -11.53 -2.27 3.58
CA ILE A 9 -12.33 -1.42 4.45
C ILE A 9 -11.95 -1.65 5.92
N LEU A 10 -11.75 -2.91 6.32
CA LEU A 10 -11.31 -3.27 7.68
C LEU A 10 -9.99 -2.57 8.03
N PHE A 11 -9.02 -2.58 7.12
CA PHE A 11 -7.73 -1.93 7.33
C PHE A 11 -7.86 -0.42 7.53
N ILE A 12 -8.70 0.26 6.75
CA ILE A 12 -8.94 1.70 6.87
C ILE A 12 -9.65 2.02 8.20
N VAL A 13 -10.64 1.22 8.59
CA VAL A 13 -11.36 1.41 9.85
C VAL A 13 -10.42 1.25 11.04
N VAL A 14 -9.61 0.18 11.05
CA VAL A 14 -8.60 -0.07 12.09
C VAL A 14 -7.58 1.08 12.16
N GLU A 15 -7.12 1.59 11.03
CA GLU A 15 -6.20 2.73 10.95
C GLU A 15 -6.80 3.99 11.58
N VAL A 16 -8.06 4.31 11.26
CA VAL A 16 -8.75 5.48 11.83
C VAL A 16 -8.91 5.33 13.33
N PHE A 17 -9.34 4.16 13.81
CA PHE A 17 -9.45 3.91 15.26
C PHE A 17 -8.09 4.02 15.95
N LEU A 18 -7.03 3.41 15.42
CA LEU A 18 -5.68 3.51 15.97
C LEU A 18 -5.14 4.94 15.93
N GLY A 19 -5.41 5.70 14.87
CA GLY A 19 -4.99 7.10 14.74
C GLY A 19 -5.67 7.99 15.78
N PHE A 20 -6.99 7.85 15.96
CA PHE A 20 -7.71 8.54 17.02
C PHE A 20 -7.22 8.12 18.42
N TYR A 21 -7.00 6.82 18.66
CA TYR A 21 -6.54 6.33 19.96
C TYR A 21 -5.10 6.76 20.27
N SER A 22 -4.23 6.79 19.25
CA SER A 22 -2.85 7.25 19.36
C SER A 22 -2.76 8.76 19.62
N ILE A 23 -3.67 9.55 19.07
CA ILE A 23 -3.70 11.01 19.27
C ILE A 23 -4.40 11.38 20.59
N ALA A 24 -5.54 10.76 20.89
CA ALA A 24 -6.39 11.20 21.99
C ALA A 24 -6.08 10.51 23.33
N MET A 25 -5.50 9.31 23.34
CA MET A 25 -5.63 8.45 24.52
C MET A 25 -4.42 7.60 24.92
N SER A 26 -3.18 7.89 24.48
CA SER A 26 -2.07 7.04 24.93
C SER A 26 -0.68 7.65 25.09
N ASP A 27 -0.19 7.57 26.33
CA ASP A 27 1.22 7.39 26.69
C ASP A 27 1.72 5.95 26.37
N SER A 28 0.82 5.03 26.00
CA SER A 28 1.18 3.64 25.69
C SER A 28 2.01 3.54 24.41
N LEU A 29 3.25 3.08 24.58
CA LEU A 29 4.23 2.90 23.50
C LEU A 29 3.78 1.82 22.49
N LEU A 30 3.04 0.81 22.96
CA LEU A 30 2.52 -0.27 22.12
C LEU A 30 1.50 0.26 21.11
N VAL A 31 0.57 1.13 21.53
CA VAL A 31 -0.47 1.68 20.65
C VAL A 31 0.16 2.53 19.53
N LYS A 32 1.17 3.33 19.86
CA LYS A 32 1.92 4.14 18.89
C LYS A 32 2.68 3.26 17.89
N PHE A 33 3.30 2.18 18.37
CA PHE A 33 3.98 1.21 17.51
C PHE A 33 2.99 0.49 16.58
N LEU A 34 1.83 0.07 17.09
CA LEU A 34 0.82 -0.60 16.30
C LEU A 34 0.23 0.33 15.24
N PHE A 35 -0.06 1.58 15.59
CA PHE A 35 -0.45 2.61 14.62
C PHE A 35 0.59 2.73 13.52
N PHE A 36 1.86 2.96 13.88
CA PHE A 36 2.95 3.07 12.92
C PHE A 36 3.08 1.84 12.00
N ALA A 37 3.01 0.63 12.54
CA ALA A 37 3.13 -0.60 11.76
C ALA A 37 1.98 -0.78 10.75
N VAL A 38 0.75 -0.46 11.15
CA VAL A 38 -0.43 -0.53 10.27
C VAL A 38 -0.35 0.57 9.20
N THR A 39 0.01 1.80 9.56
CA THR A 39 0.24 2.89 8.60
C THR A 39 1.31 2.51 7.57
N ALA A 40 2.45 1.98 8.04
CA ALA A 40 3.56 1.58 7.18
C ALA A 40 3.14 0.48 6.19
N ALA A 41 2.36 -0.51 6.65
CA ALA A 41 1.84 -1.56 5.79
C ALA A 41 0.90 -1.01 4.70
N ILE A 42 0.02 -0.06 5.03
CA ILE A 42 -0.86 0.60 4.05
C ILE A 42 -0.03 1.35 3.02
N ILE A 43 0.91 2.19 3.47
CA ILE A 43 1.76 3.00 2.59
C ILE A 43 2.62 2.11 1.69
N ALA A 44 3.22 1.04 2.23
CA ALA A 44 4.00 0.09 1.43
C ALA A 44 3.14 -0.57 0.35
N PHE A 45 1.91 -0.99 0.68
CA PHE A 45 0.99 -1.59 -0.29
C PHE A 45 0.57 -0.59 -1.37
N LEU A 46 0.30 0.67 -1.00
CA LEU A 46 0.01 1.74 -1.94
C LEU A 46 1.20 2.03 -2.84
N MET A 47 2.41 2.13 -2.29
CA MET A 47 3.64 2.37 -3.03
C MET A 47 3.91 1.26 -4.03
N VAL A 48 3.86 -0.02 -3.64
CA VAL A 48 4.04 -1.14 -4.58
C VAL A 48 3.03 -1.06 -5.73
N LYS A 49 1.76 -0.76 -5.42
CA LYS A 49 0.72 -0.61 -6.44
C LYS A 49 0.97 0.60 -7.36
N PHE A 50 1.45 1.71 -6.81
CA PHE A 50 1.78 2.91 -7.58
C PHE A 50 3.01 2.70 -8.43
N ILE A 51 4.08 2.09 -7.89
CA ILE A 51 5.31 1.75 -8.60
C ILE A 51 4.98 0.83 -9.77
N ASN A 52 4.18 -0.23 -9.59
CA ASN A 52 3.76 -1.11 -10.69
C ASN A 52 2.87 -0.41 -11.74
N LYS A 53 2.26 0.73 -11.41
CA LYS A 53 1.46 1.54 -12.32
C LYS A 53 2.29 2.62 -13.03
N ILE A 54 3.31 3.15 -12.35
CA ILE A 54 4.14 4.29 -12.78
C ILE A 54 5.39 3.84 -13.51
N LEU A 55 6.03 2.76 -13.07
CA LEU A 55 7.00 2.05 -13.87
C LEU A 55 6.20 1.22 -14.87
N PRO A 56 6.09 1.62 -16.15
CA PRO A 56 5.79 0.65 -17.17
C PRO A 56 6.90 -0.39 -17.05
N VAL A 57 6.58 -1.55 -16.48
CA VAL A 57 7.43 -2.73 -16.68
C VAL A 57 7.50 -2.85 -18.18
N GLU A 58 8.65 -2.49 -18.72
CA GLU A 58 8.90 -2.34 -20.14
C GLU A 58 8.47 -3.63 -20.84
N LYS A 59 7.25 -3.63 -21.39
CA LYS A 59 6.82 -4.61 -22.37
C LYS A 59 7.08 -4.11 -23.79
N ASP A 60 7.88 -3.06 -23.93
CA ASP A 60 8.25 -2.46 -25.22
C ASP A 60 9.75 -2.18 -25.39
N SER A 61 10.61 -2.44 -24.40
CA SER A 61 12.07 -2.33 -24.61
C SER A 61 12.67 -3.53 -25.36
N MET A 62 11.88 -4.57 -25.64
CA MET A 62 12.29 -5.75 -26.40
C MET A 62 11.53 -5.94 -27.74
N SER A 63 10.61 -5.03 -28.09
CA SER A 63 9.97 -5.02 -29.42
C SER A 63 10.76 -4.18 -30.44
N LEU A 64 11.56 -3.20 -29.98
CA LEU A 64 12.27 -2.28 -30.87
C LEU A 64 13.57 -2.84 -31.47
N TYR A 65 14.05 -4.00 -30.98
CA TYR A 65 15.24 -4.67 -31.53
C TYR A 65 14.90 -5.83 -32.48
N SER A 66 13.62 -6.04 -32.82
CA SER A 66 13.17 -7.16 -33.66
C SER A 66 12.56 -6.74 -34.99
N GLU A 67 12.49 -5.45 -35.29
CA GLU A 67 11.90 -4.92 -36.54
C GLU A 67 12.91 -4.23 -37.47
N GLU A 68 14.22 -4.31 -37.19
CA GLU A 68 15.29 -3.84 -38.11
C GLU A 68 16.01 -4.98 -38.86
N GLU A 69 15.52 -6.21 -38.77
CA GLU A 69 16.04 -7.37 -39.51
C GLU A 69 14.92 -8.08 -40.30
N ASN A 70 14.28 -7.34 -41.22
CA ASN A 70 13.65 -7.90 -42.43
C ASN A 70 13.52 -6.85 -43.53
#